data_AF-A0AAD6AW00-F1
#
_entry.id   AF-A0AAD6AW00-F1
#
_cell.length_a   1.000
_cell.length_b   1.000
_cell.length_c   1.000
_cell.angle_alpha   90.00
_cell.angle_beta   90.00
_cell.angle_gamma   90.00
#
_symmetry.space_group_name_H-M   'P 1'
#
loop_
_entity.id
_entity.type
_entity.pdbx_description
1 polymer ?
#
loop_
_entity_poly.entity_id
_entity_poly.type
_entity_poly.pdbx_seq_one_letter_code
_entity_poly.pdbx_strand_id
1 'polypeptide(L)'
;MATDIVAQLAESLAKTGVEDGELSYKGQGRKLDDAQSVEEIVKEIQDFEDLQALRLEGNTIGVAAAQAIAKALETKSKFKRCYWSDMFTGRLRSEIPPALNSLGDALMLANARLTVLDLSDNAFGPDGVKGIERLLKSTACYTLQELRLNNCGMGIGGGKILAAALIQCYKTSSAEGTPLGLKAFVAGRNRLENEGATALAQAFKLMGSLEEINVPQNGINHPGVTAMAGAGAIAMAQALKHLRSIQVINFGDCLVRPAGAIAIAETVSEGLPILKELNLSFGEITEEAALAVVHAVKNKHQLEKLDLNGNCLGEDGCKVLKDAMEGMNIGDILGSLSNGIKLSTPASAPRPPDVSSFLSFPSPDKLLKLGAKRALLIEQQVDVSDASKTAEAFLKIASVYKEENNDVKIAVLDSIDALLKKAFATPSFQGYSFVSSLLVLLGLLKSEDKVKPVVVVPGHLHTLEHVVRQDYFPKENVAVLEAFLSRNNNALESCGNARDDLQSTLQRVRSEG
;
A
#
# COMPACT_ATOMS: atom_id res chain seq x y z
N MET A 1 13.24 18.84 54.13
CA MET A 1 12.34 17.66 54.30
C MET A 1 10.94 17.91 53.77
N ALA A 2 10.19 18.94 54.20
CA ALA A 2 8.86 19.21 53.63
C ALA A 2 8.88 19.73 52.18
N THR A 3 9.92 20.48 51.80
CA THR A 3 10.08 21.06 50.45
C THR A 3 10.47 20.04 49.36
N ASP A 4 11.22 19.00 49.70
CA ASP A 4 11.58 17.92 48.75
C ASP A 4 10.40 17.02 48.43
N ILE A 5 9.53 16.77 49.41
CA ILE A 5 8.31 15.96 49.21
C ILE A 5 7.32 16.69 48.30
N VAL A 6 7.18 18.01 48.44
CA VAL A 6 6.31 18.83 47.58
C VAL A 6 6.87 18.93 46.16
N ALA A 7 8.20 19.02 45.99
CA ALA A 7 8.83 19.01 44.67
C ALA A 7 8.70 17.65 43.97
N GLN A 8 8.90 16.54 44.70
CA GLN A 8 8.67 15.19 44.16
C GLN A 8 7.19 14.92 43.84
N LEU A 9 6.26 15.41 44.67
CA LEU A 9 4.82 15.35 44.39
C LEU A 9 4.46 16.20 43.18
N ALA A 10 5.01 17.41 43.04
CA ALA A 10 4.77 18.28 41.88
C ALA A 10 5.36 17.71 40.59
N GLU A 11 6.52 17.05 40.65
CA GLU A 11 7.14 16.37 39.50
C GLU A 11 6.42 15.06 39.15
N SER A 12 5.87 14.36 40.15
CA SER A 12 4.97 13.21 39.95
C SER A 12 3.61 13.62 39.40
N LEU A 13 3.07 14.78 39.83
CA LEU A 13 1.84 15.41 39.32
C LEU A 13 2.04 16.01 37.92
N ALA A 14 3.23 16.51 37.59
CA ALA A 14 3.56 16.99 36.25
C ALA A 14 3.80 15.84 35.24
N LYS A 15 4.21 14.66 35.73
CA LYS A 15 4.26 13.41 34.93
C LYS A 15 2.88 12.75 34.74
N THR A 16 1.88 13.19 35.50
CA THR A 16 0.50 12.70 35.43
C THR A 16 -0.42 13.84 35.01
N GLY A 17 -0.28 14.27 33.75
CA GLY A 17 -1.36 14.96 33.05
C GLY A 17 -2.51 13.98 32.80
N VAL A 18 -3.21 13.56 33.85
CA VAL A 18 -4.33 12.62 33.78
C VAL A 18 -5.53 13.43 33.28
N GLU A 19 -5.77 13.37 31.98
CA GLU A 19 -7.16 13.37 31.52
C GLU A 19 -7.86 12.21 32.25
N ASP A 20 -9.05 12.44 32.82
CA ASP A 20 -9.80 11.47 33.62
C ASP A 20 -9.72 10.04 33.02
N GLY A 21 -9.11 9.11 33.76
CA GLY A 21 -8.99 7.70 33.37
C GLY A 21 -7.79 7.33 32.49
N GLU A 22 -6.76 8.17 32.33
CA GLU A 22 -5.55 7.84 31.55
C GLU A 22 -4.35 7.42 32.41
N LEU A 23 -3.69 6.32 32.04
CA LEU A 23 -2.30 6.01 32.43
C LEU A 23 -1.34 6.32 31.29
N SER A 24 -0.28 7.06 31.57
CA SER A 24 0.67 7.53 30.56
C SER A 24 2.12 7.25 30.92
N TYR A 25 2.81 6.61 29.97
CA TYR A 25 4.25 6.37 29.97
C TYR A 25 4.93 7.02 28.76
N LYS A 26 4.32 8.07 28.21
CA LYS A 26 4.79 8.73 26.99
C LYS A 26 6.24 9.20 27.10
N GLY A 27 7.04 8.90 26.08
CA GLY A 27 8.37 9.46 25.86
C GLY A 27 9.40 9.06 26.92
N GLN A 28 9.15 8.00 27.67
CA GLN A 28 10.07 7.55 28.72
C GLN A 28 11.24 6.72 28.19
N GLY A 29 11.20 6.29 26.92
CA GLY A 29 12.29 5.54 26.29
C GLY A 29 12.55 4.18 26.96
N ARG A 30 11.55 3.59 27.62
CA ARG A 30 11.71 2.32 28.35
C ARG A 30 11.85 1.17 27.37
N LYS A 31 12.78 0.26 27.65
CA LYS A 31 12.90 -1.02 26.97
C LYS A 31 12.20 -2.10 27.79
N LEU A 32 10.99 -2.45 27.36
CA LEU A 32 10.06 -3.34 28.03
C LEU A 32 10.09 -4.71 27.32
N ASP A 33 11.05 -5.56 27.68
CA ASP A 33 11.32 -6.82 26.98
C ASP A 33 10.43 -7.99 27.46
N ASP A 34 10.08 -8.02 28.75
CA ASP A 34 9.43 -9.15 29.42
C ASP A 34 8.45 -8.72 30.53
N ALA A 35 7.84 -9.70 31.20
CA ALA A 35 6.85 -9.46 32.27
C ALA A 35 7.43 -8.71 33.48
N GLN A 36 8.72 -8.92 33.80
CA GLN A 36 9.36 -8.23 34.92
C GLN A 36 9.57 -6.75 34.59
N SER A 37 9.96 -6.45 33.35
CA SER A 37 10.17 -5.07 32.90
C SER A 37 8.90 -4.19 32.93
N VAL A 38 7.71 -4.80 32.95
CA VAL A 38 6.41 -4.11 32.99
C VAL A 38 5.66 -4.31 34.30
N GLU A 39 6.29 -4.86 35.36
CA GLU A 39 5.62 -5.18 36.62
C GLU A 39 4.92 -3.96 37.24
N GLU A 40 5.59 -2.81 37.25
CA GLU A 40 5.03 -1.52 37.71
C GLU A 40 3.81 -1.12 36.86
N ILE A 41 3.93 -1.19 35.53
CA ILE A 41 2.85 -0.83 34.59
C ILE A 41 1.64 -1.74 34.79
N VAL A 42 1.87 -3.04 34.95
CA VAL A 42 0.82 -4.04 35.18
C VAL A 42 0.09 -3.76 36.50
N LYS A 43 0.84 -3.46 37.56
CA LYS A 43 0.25 -3.11 38.86
C LYS A 43 -0.58 -1.84 38.78
N GLU A 44 -0.07 -0.79 38.16
CA GLU A 44 -0.80 0.47 37.99
C GLU A 44 -2.07 0.27 37.15
N ILE A 45 -2.02 -0.53 36.07
CA ILE A 45 -3.21 -0.91 35.32
C ILE A 45 -4.22 -1.61 36.22
N GLN A 46 -3.79 -2.61 37.00
CA GLN A 46 -4.68 -3.37 37.89
C GLN A 46 -5.35 -2.48 38.94
N ASP A 47 -4.58 -1.63 39.61
CA ASP A 47 -5.03 -0.73 40.66
C ASP A 47 -5.94 0.40 40.12
N PHE A 48 -5.87 0.72 38.82
CA PHE A 48 -6.71 1.75 38.20
C PHE A 48 -8.07 1.17 37.76
N GLU A 49 -9.09 1.23 38.63
CA GLU A 49 -10.44 0.71 38.35
C GLU A 49 -11.07 1.29 37.07
N ASP A 50 -11.03 2.61 36.93
CA ASP A 50 -11.69 3.36 35.85
C ASP A 50 -10.76 3.68 34.67
N LEU A 51 -9.83 2.79 34.35
CA LEU A 51 -8.89 2.97 33.25
C LEU A 51 -9.64 3.07 31.90
N GLN A 52 -9.54 4.24 31.27
CA GLN A 52 -10.10 4.56 29.96
C GLN A 52 -9.04 4.65 28.87
N ALA A 53 -7.78 4.96 29.20
CA ALA A 53 -6.72 5.14 28.22
C ALA A 53 -5.38 4.62 28.74
N LEU A 54 -4.59 4.02 27.85
CA LEU A 54 -3.20 3.66 28.12
C LEU A 54 -2.31 4.22 27.01
N ARG A 55 -1.35 5.05 27.42
CA ARG A 55 -0.38 5.69 26.53
C ARG A 55 1.02 5.11 26.72
N LEU A 56 1.51 4.47 25.66
CA LEU A 56 2.80 3.77 25.62
C LEU A 56 3.77 4.38 24.61
N GLU A 57 3.40 5.51 24.02
CA GLU A 57 4.16 6.23 23.00
C GLU A 57 5.63 6.45 23.37
N GLY A 58 6.56 6.14 22.46
CA GLY A 58 7.99 6.39 22.65
C GLY A 58 8.67 5.41 23.60
N ASN A 59 8.19 4.16 23.67
CA ASN A 59 8.82 3.06 24.40
C ASN A 59 9.07 1.87 23.46
N THR A 60 9.74 0.82 23.93
CA THR A 60 10.00 -0.38 23.13
C THR A 60 9.40 -1.60 23.83
N ILE A 61 8.33 -2.15 23.28
CA ILE A 61 7.57 -3.24 23.90
C ILE A 61 7.82 -4.55 23.16
N GLY A 62 8.32 -5.54 23.88
CA GLY A 62 8.46 -6.91 23.42
C GLY A 62 7.19 -7.73 23.56
N VAL A 63 7.18 -8.91 22.95
CA VAL A 63 6.00 -9.80 22.94
C VAL A 63 5.58 -10.20 24.36
N ALA A 64 6.54 -10.59 25.21
CA ALA A 64 6.25 -11.01 26.59
C ALA A 64 5.77 -9.84 27.47
N ALA A 65 6.34 -8.65 27.30
CA ALA A 65 5.84 -7.43 27.94
C ALA A 65 4.41 -7.09 27.50
N ALA A 66 4.12 -7.15 26.19
CA ALA A 66 2.78 -6.93 25.66
C ALA A 66 1.76 -7.94 26.21
N GLN A 67 2.14 -9.21 26.36
CA GLN A 67 1.30 -10.25 26.97
C GLN A 67 0.99 -9.97 28.44
N ALA A 68 1.98 -9.53 29.22
CA ALA A 68 1.78 -9.17 30.62
C ALA A 68 0.87 -7.94 30.77
N ILE A 69 1.07 -6.90 29.96
CA ILE A 69 0.18 -5.73 29.89
C ILE A 69 -1.23 -6.15 29.46
N ALA A 70 -1.35 -6.98 28.41
CA ALA A 70 -2.63 -7.50 27.93
C ALA A 70 -3.40 -8.21 29.05
N LYS A 71 -2.73 -9.04 29.85
CA LYS A 71 -3.37 -9.75 30.96
C LYS A 71 -3.99 -8.80 31.99
N ALA A 72 -3.34 -7.66 32.26
CA ALA A 72 -3.87 -6.65 33.15
C ALA A 72 -5.11 -5.93 32.56
N LEU A 73 -5.12 -5.73 31.23
CA LEU A 73 -6.20 -5.05 30.52
C LEU A 73 -7.48 -5.87 30.39
N GLU A 74 -7.45 -7.20 30.51
CA GLU A 74 -8.62 -8.09 30.37
C GLU A 74 -9.79 -7.72 31.31
N THR A 75 -9.52 -7.01 32.40
CA THR A 75 -10.55 -6.61 33.39
C THR A 75 -11.06 -5.17 33.19
N LYS A 76 -10.52 -4.42 32.22
CA LYS A 76 -10.74 -2.98 32.08
C LYS A 76 -11.84 -2.68 31.07
N SER A 77 -13.09 -2.92 31.45
CA SER A 77 -14.26 -2.75 30.57
C SER A 77 -14.55 -1.29 30.17
N LYS A 78 -14.07 -0.31 30.96
CA LYS A 78 -14.19 1.12 30.66
C LYS A 78 -13.11 1.61 29.67
N PHE A 79 -12.24 0.74 29.18
CA PHE A 79 -11.14 1.09 28.29
C PHE A 79 -11.64 1.55 26.90
N LYS A 80 -11.09 2.67 26.41
CA LYS A 80 -11.57 3.38 25.22
C LYS A 80 -10.46 3.87 24.28
N ARG A 81 -9.26 4.16 24.78
CA ARG A 81 -8.24 4.89 24.00
C ARG A 81 -6.89 4.19 24.07
N CYS A 82 -6.41 3.78 22.90
CA CYS A 82 -5.10 3.17 22.74
C CYS A 82 -4.16 4.22 22.12
N TYR A 83 -3.18 4.72 22.89
CA TYR A 83 -2.13 5.59 22.36
C TYR A 83 -0.82 4.79 22.28
N TRP A 84 -0.73 4.00 21.21
CA TRP A 84 0.25 2.94 20.99
C TRP A 84 1.15 3.26 19.79
N SER A 85 1.34 4.55 19.49
CA SER A 85 2.30 5.00 18.50
C SER A 85 3.74 4.76 18.96
N ASP A 86 4.69 4.60 18.04
CA ASP A 86 6.13 4.45 18.32
C ASP A 86 6.44 3.55 19.55
N MET A 87 5.84 2.36 19.61
CA MET A 87 6.02 1.43 20.74
C MET A 87 6.86 0.19 20.39
N PHE A 88 7.29 0.06 19.13
CA PHE A 88 8.06 -1.08 18.61
C PHE A 88 9.41 -0.69 18.01
N THR A 89 9.91 0.51 18.30
CA THR A 89 11.23 0.94 17.83
C THR A 89 12.32 -0.03 18.34
N GLY A 90 13.09 -0.58 17.40
CA GLY A 90 14.13 -1.59 17.68
C GLY A 90 13.64 -3.04 17.78
N ARG A 91 12.34 -3.33 17.68
CA ARG A 91 11.82 -4.71 17.62
C ARG A 91 11.87 -5.30 16.22
N LEU A 92 11.88 -6.62 16.12
CA LEU A 92 11.74 -7.31 14.84
C LEU A 92 10.30 -7.17 14.34
N ARG A 93 10.12 -7.02 13.02
CA ARG A 93 8.79 -6.92 12.40
C ARG A 93 7.89 -8.12 12.74
N SER A 94 8.47 -9.31 12.88
CA SER A 94 7.75 -10.54 13.24
C SER A 94 7.18 -10.53 14.66
N GLU A 95 7.64 -9.64 15.53
CA GLU A 95 7.17 -9.51 16.92
C GLU A 95 5.96 -8.58 17.05
N ILE A 96 5.75 -7.69 16.08
CA ILE A 96 4.66 -6.71 16.11
C ILE A 96 3.29 -7.41 16.09
N PRO A 97 2.99 -8.33 15.14
CA PRO A 97 1.69 -9.01 15.13
C PRO A 97 1.35 -9.77 16.43
N PRO A 98 2.22 -10.63 17.02
CA PRO A 98 1.85 -11.35 18.24
C PRO A 98 1.66 -10.42 19.46
N ALA A 99 2.41 -9.33 19.55
CA ALA A 99 2.22 -8.32 20.59
C ALA A 99 0.85 -7.62 20.44
N LEU A 100 0.53 -7.14 19.24
CA LEU A 100 -0.75 -6.48 18.96
C LEU A 100 -1.95 -7.43 19.07
N ASN A 101 -1.80 -8.69 18.66
CA ASN A 101 -2.83 -9.72 18.85
C ASN A 101 -3.14 -9.93 20.34
N SER A 102 -2.11 -9.99 21.19
CA SER A 102 -2.29 -10.19 22.63
C SER A 102 -3.03 -9.00 23.25
N LEU A 103 -2.61 -7.77 22.92
CA LEU A 103 -3.29 -6.55 23.37
C LEU A 103 -4.74 -6.48 22.85
N GLY A 104 -4.96 -6.76 21.57
CA GLY A 104 -6.30 -6.76 20.96
C GLY A 104 -7.23 -7.82 21.55
N ASP A 105 -6.71 -9.03 21.80
CA ASP A 105 -7.48 -10.12 22.44
C ASP A 105 -7.90 -9.74 23.86
N ALA A 106 -7.03 -9.10 24.64
CA ALA A 106 -7.39 -8.59 25.96
C ALA A 106 -8.49 -7.51 25.92
N LEU A 107 -8.44 -6.59 24.96
CA LEU A 107 -9.49 -5.57 24.80
C LEU A 107 -10.84 -6.18 24.41
N MET A 108 -10.83 -7.21 23.56
CA MET A 108 -12.04 -7.97 23.23
C MET A 108 -12.60 -8.70 24.46
N LEU A 109 -11.73 -9.32 25.28
CA LEU A 109 -12.14 -10.00 26.52
C LEU A 109 -12.70 -9.03 27.56
N ALA A 110 -12.12 -7.84 27.67
CA ALA A 110 -12.61 -6.78 28.55
C ALA A 110 -13.96 -6.20 28.11
N ASN A 111 -14.43 -6.55 26.90
CA ASN A 111 -15.58 -5.91 26.26
C ASN A 111 -15.40 -4.39 26.16
N ALA A 112 -14.15 -3.95 25.94
CA ALA A 112 -13.80 -2.55 25.76
C ALA A 112 -14.56 -1.97 24.55
N ARG A 113 -14.80 -0.66 24.55
CA ARG A 113 -15.49 0.04 23.46
C ARG A 113 -14.62 1.20 23.01
N LEU A 114 -13.70 0.89 22.10
CA LEU A 114 -12.68 1.82 21.65
C LEU A 114 -13.31 3.01 20.94
N THR A 115 -12.74 4.18 21.20
CA THR A 115 -13.03 5.45 20.52
C THR A 115 -11.80 5.95 19.78
N VAL A 116 -10.59 5.63 20.28
CA VAL A 116 -9.31 5.98 19.65
C VAL A 116 -8.41 4.75 19.58
N LEU A 117 -7.83 4.51 18.41
CA LEU A 117 -6.73 3.59 18.18
C LEU A 117 -5.63 4.30 17.39
N ASP A 118 -4.56 4.68 18.09
CA ASP A 118 -3.35 5.24 17.48
C ASP A 118 -2.22 4.23 17.52
N LEU A 119 -1.77 3.84 16.33
CA LEU A 119 -0.71 2.87 16.07
C LEU A 119 0.38 3.47 15.16
N SER A 120 0.41 4.80 15.04
CA SER A 120 1.34 5.52 14.18
C SER A 120 2.81 5.21 14.51
N ASP A 121 3.70 5.38 13.56
CA ASP A 121 5.15 5.26 13.74
C ASP A 121 5.63 3.87 14.21
N ASN A 122 4.83 2.83 13.96
CA ASN A 122 5.22 1.43 14.13
C ASN A 122 5.50 0.78 12.79
N ALA A 123 6.66 0.13 12.62
CA ALA A 123 7.11 -0.46 11.35
C ALA A 123 6.36 -1.77 10.95
N PHE A 124 5.04 -1.69 10.83
CA PHE A 124 4.13 -2.83 10.55
C PHE A 124 4.57 -3.63 9.33
N GLY A 125 4.81 -2.94 8.22
CA GLY A 125 4.78 -3.61 6.92
C GLY A 125 3.37 -4.15 6.58
N PRO A 126 3.21 -4.84 5.45
CA PRO A 126 1.93 -5.45 5.08
C PRO A 126 1.42 -6.48 6.12
N ASP A 127 2.33 -7.21 6.77
CA ASP A 127 1.98 -8.24 7.75
C ASP A 127 1.60 -7.67 9.12
N GLY A 128 2.11 -6.50 9.51
CA GLY A 128 1.75 -5.86 10.78
C GLY A 128 0.26 -5.53 10.87
N VAL A 129 -0.38 -5.17 9.75
CA VAL A 129 -1.84 -4.92 9.69
C VAL A 129 -2.65 -6.16 10.06
N LYS A 130 -2.15 -7.37 9.77
CA LYS A 130 -2.82 -8.62 10.18
C LYS A 130 -2.91 -8.75 11.70
N GLY A 131 -1.97 -8.16 12.45
CA GLY A 131 -1.96 -8.15 13.91
C GLY A 131 -3.08 -7.33 14.55
N ILE A 132 -3.78 -6.50 13.78
CA ILE A 132 -4.93 -5.70 14.26
C ILE A 132 -6.22 -6.01 13.49
N GLU A 133 -6.16 -6.87 12.47
CA GLU A 133 -7.30 -7.18 11.62
C GLU A 133 -8.47 -7.77 12.42
N ARG A 134 -8.17 -8.68 13.37
CA ARG A 134 -9.19 -9.29 14.23
C ARG A 134 -9.82 -8.26 15.17
N LEU A 135 -9.00 -7.41 15.79
CA LEU A 135 -9.46 -6.34 16.68
C LEU A 135 -10.40 -5.38 15.95
N LEU A 136 -10.00 -4.91 14.76
CA LEU A 136 -10.80 -3.98 13.96
C LEU A 136 -12.17 -4.54 13.56
N LYS A 137 -12.28 -5.86 13.36
CA LYS A 137 -13.54 -6.54 13.02
C LYS A 137 -14.41 -6.88 14.24
N SER A 138 -13.91 -6.65 15.45
CA SER A 138 -14.59 -7.03 16.69
C SER A 138 -15.52 -5.93 17.22
N THR A 139 -16.38 -6.31 18.16
CA THR A 139 -17.27 -5.39 18.89
C THR A 139 -16.50 -4.28 19.62
N ALA A 140 -15.22 -4.50 19.93
CA ALA A 140 -14.37 -3.51 20.58
C ALA A 140 -14.15 -2.26 19.72
N CYS A 141 -14.25 -2.39 18.39
CA CYS A 141 -14.05 -1.27 17.46
C CYS A 141 -15.35 -0.68 16.90
N TYR A 142 -16.54 -1.15 17.30
CA TYR A 142 -17.79 -0.63 16.75
C TYR A 142 -18.03 0.85 17.08
N THR A 143 -17.48 1.33 18.19
CA THR A 143 -17.57 2.72 18.63
C THR A 143 -16.35 3.56 18.20
N LEU A 144 -15.46 3.00 17.38
CA LEU A 144 -14.21 3.65 17.02
C LEU A 144 -14.48 4.93 16.23
N GLN A 145 -13.95 6.05 16.73
CA GLN A 145 -14.11 7.37 16.14
C GLN A 145 -12.82 7.84 15.46
N GLU A 146 -11.66 7.43 15.98
CA GLU A 146 -10.36 7.82 15.47
C GLU A 146 -9.47 6.60 15.25
N LEU A 147 -8.95 6.48 14.03
CA LEU A 147 -7.96 5.48 13.67
C LEU A 147 -6.74 6.17 13.06
N ARG A 148 -5.61 6.06 13.75
CA ARG A 148 -4.33 6.61 13.31
C ARG A 148 -3.32 5.49 13.06
N LEU A 149 -2.78 5.46 11.86
CA LEU A 149 -1.82 4.50 11.35
C LEU A 149 -0.77 5.23 10.50
N ASN A 150 -0.36 6.44 10.90
CA ASN A 150 0.60 7.23 10.12
C ASN A 150 1.98 6.54 10.16
N ASN A 151 2.72 6.55 9.05
CA ASN A 151 4.10 6.05 9.00
C ASN A 151 4.26 4.57 9.44
N CYS A 152 3.32 3.70 9.05
CA CYS A 152 3.38 2.28 9.38
C CYS A 152 3.98 1.38 8.27
N GLY A 153 4.26 1.95 7.10
CA GLY A 153 4.82 1.22 5.96
C GLY A 153 3.92 0.08 5.45
N MET A 154 2.59 0.26 5.53
CA MET A 154 1.60 -0.78 5.21
C MET A 154 1.66 -1.32 3.77
N GLY A 155 2.06 -0.47 2.81
CA GLY A 155 2.01 -0.78 1.39
C GLY A 155 0.58 -0.99 0.86
N ILE A 156 0.49 -1.41 -0.41
CA ILE A 156 -0.77 -1.77 -1.06
C ILE A 156 -1.50 -2.89 -0.28
N GLY A 157 -0.76 -3.94 0.10
CA GLY A 157 -1.32 -5.12 0.78
C GLY A 157 -1.95 -4.76 2.11
N GLY A 158 -1.25 -4.00 2.96
CA GLY A 158 -1.80 -3.54 4.23
C GLY A 158 -3.00 -2.61 4.05
N GLY A 159 -2.98 -1.71 3.05
CA GLY A 159 -4.13 -0.87 2.71
C GLY A 159 -5.39 -1.65 2.35
N LYS A 160 -5.24 -2.73 1.58
CA LYS A 160 -6.36 -3.63 1.22
C LYS A 160 -6.93 -4.39 2.42
N ILE A 161 -6.05 -4.92 3.27
CA ILE A 161 -6.47 -5.63 4.51
C ILE A 161 -7.23 -4.67 5.42
N LEU A 162 -6.69 -3.47 5.62
CA LEU A 162 -7.31 -2.43 6.44
C LEU A 162 -8.69 -2.05 5.91
N ALA A 163 -8.82 -1.78 4.61
CA ALA A 163 -10.09 -1.47 3.98
C ALA A 163 -11.12 -2.59 4.16
N ALA A 164 -10.72 -3.85 3.96
CA ALA A 164 -11.60 -5.00 4.15
C ALA A 164 -12.06 -5.16 5.60
N ALA A 165 -11.16 -4.94 6.58
CA ALA A 165 -11.49 -4.97 8.00
C ALA A 165 -12.49 -3.87 8.38
N LEU A 166 -12.29 -2.66 7.88
CA LEU A 166 -13.19 -1.52 8.09
C LEU A 166 -14.57 -1.73 7.48
N ILE A 167 -14.66 -2.25 6.25
CA ILE A 167 -15.94 -2.60 5.61
C ILE A 167 -16.68 -3.67 6.43
N GLN A 168 -15.95 -4.70 6.88
CA GLN A 168 -16.55 -5.76 7.68
C GLN A 168 -17.06 -5.23 9.02
N CYS A 169 -16.26 -4.41 9.71
CA CYS A 169 -16.65 -3.77 10.97
C CYS A 169 -17.90 -2.91 10.79
N TYR A 170 -17.95 -2.08 9.74
CA TYR A 170 -19.15 -1.29 9.42
C TYR A 170 -20.38 -2.18 9.21
N LYS A 171 -20.27 -3.26 8.43
CA LYS A 171 -21.38 -4.17 8.16
C LYS A 171 -21.90 -4.87 9.42
N THR A 172 -21.01 -5.41 10.25
CA THR A 172 -21.42 -6.14 11.46
C THR A 172 -21.96 -5.19 12.53
N SER A 173 -21.30 -4.06 12.76
CA SER A 173 -21.77 -3.03 13.68
C SER A 173 -23.13 -2.44 13.27
N SER A 174 -23.37 -2.26 11.96
CA SER A 174 -24.67 -1.84 11.43
C SER A 174 -25.77 -2.88 11.67
N ALA A 175 -25.46 -4.16 11.50
CA ALA A 175 -26.41 -5.24 11.77
C ALA A 175 -26.81 -5.31 13.26
N GLU A 176 -25.93 -4.86 14.16
CA GLU A 176 -26.18 -4.74 15.60
C GLU A 176 -26.79 -3.38 16.00
N GLY A 177 -27.17 -2.54 15.04
CA GLY A 177 -27.84 -1.26 15.30
C GLY A 177 -26.91 -0.15 15.78
N THR A 178 -25.59 -0.34 15.73
CA THR A 178 -24.59 0.66 16.09
C THR A 178 -23.52 0.80 15.00
N PRO A 179 -23.86 1.28 13.79
CA PRO A 179 -22.92 1.41 12.68
C PRO A 179 -21.62 2.12 13.10
N LEU A 180 -20.48 1.60 12.64
CA LEU A 180 -19.16 2.20 12.85
C LEU A 180 -19.18 3.68 12.47
N GLY A 181 -19.04 4.53 13.50
CA GLY A 181 -19.08 5.99 13.39
C GLY A 181 -17.69 6.61 13.33
N LEU A 182 -16.83 6.13 12.43
CA LEU A 182 -15.47 6.65 12.28
C LEU A 182 -15.53 8.12 11.83
N LYS A 183 -14.84 9.00 12.57
CA LYS A 183 -14.76 10.45 12.34
C LYS A 183 -13.42 10.86 11.73
N ALA A 184 -12.32 10.31 12.25
CA ALA A 184 -10.97 10.67 11.79
C ALA A 184 -10.22 9.42 11.34
N PHE A 185 -9.72 9.47 10.10
CA PHE A 185 -8.84 8.46 9.55
C PHE A 185 -7.51 9.09 9.14
N VAL A 186 -6.43 8.68 9.81
CA VAL A 186 -5.08 9.18 9.56
C VAL A 186 -4.17 8.02 9.14
N ALA A 187 -3.65 8.04 7.93
CA ALA A 187 -2.79 6.98 7.43
C ALA A 187 -1.76 7.50 6.42
N GLY A 188 -1.10 8.61 6.73
CA GLY A 188 -0.01 9.14 5.91
C GLY A 188 1.23 8.22 5.87
N ARG A 189 2.15 8.45 4.92
CA ARG A 189 3.47 7.80 4.86
C ARG A 189 3.43 6.27 4.83
N ASN A 190 2.40 5.68 4.22
CA ASN A 190 2.20 4.23 4.20
C ASN A 190 2.47 3.56 2.87
N ARG A 191 2.76 4.34 1.81
CA ARG A 191 2.91 3.81 0.44
C ARG A 191 1.68 2.98 0.03
N LEU A 192 0.49 3.50 0.32
CA LEU A 192 -0.77 2.83 -0.05
C LEU A 192 -0.89 2.66 -1.57
N GLU A 193 -0.29 3.58 -2.34
CA GLU A 193 -0.34 3.64 -3.80
C GLU A 193 -1.80 3.60 -4.32
N ASN A 194 -1.99 3.38 -5.62
CA ASN A 194 -3.33 3.46 -6.23
C ASN A 194 -4.29 2.40 -5.70
N GLU A 195 -3.83 1.16 -5.59
CA GLU A 195 -4.69 0.04 -5.22
C GLU A 195 -5.09 0.06 -3.74
N GLY A 196 -4.17 0.44 -2.84
CA GLY A 196 -4.49 0.62 -1.43
C GLY A 196 -5.43 1.81 -1.22
N ALA A 197 -5.19 2.94 -1.89
CA ALA A 197 -6.09 4.08 -1.85
C ALA A 197 -7.48 3.76 -2.40
N THR A 198 -7.57 3.01 -3.50
CA THR A 198 -8.85 2.58 -4.09
C THR A 198 -9.63 1.66 -3.14
N ALA A 199 -8.95 0.75 -2.46
CA ALA A 199 -9.59 -0.11 -1.46
C ALA A 199 -10.13 0.71 -0.29
N LEU A 200 -9.36 1.66 0.24
CA LEU A 200 -9.83 2.56 1.30
C LEU A 200 -10.99 3.44 0.85
N ALA A 201 -10.96 3.94 -0.39
CA ALA A 201 -12.07 4.69 -0.97
C ALA A 201 -13.38 3.87 -0.99
N GLN A 202 -13.31 2.56 -1.25
CA GLN A 202 -14.49 1.68 -1.15
C GLN A 202 -15.02 1.58 0.30
N ALA A 203 -14.14 1.57 1.30
CA ALA A 203 -14.55 1.59 2.70
C ALA A 203 -15.20 2.93 3.08
N PHE A 204 -14.59 4.04 2.67
CA PHE A 204 -15.07 5.39 2.99
C PHE A 204 -16.45 5.68 2.41
N LYS A 205 -16.83 5.10 1.26
CA LYS A 205 -18.20 5.22 0.71
C LYS A 205 -19.30 4.79 1.70
N LEU A 206 -18.98 3.94 2.68
CA LEU A 206 -19.92 3.49 3.71
C LEU A 206 -19.95 4.42 4.94
N MET A 207 -18.90 5.22 5.15
CA MET A 207 -18.64 5.91 6.41
C MET A 207 -19.03 7.38 6.35
N GLY A 208 -20.34 7.65 6.24
CA GLY A 208 -20.87 9.03 6.19
C GLY A 208 -20.54 9.90 7.41
N SER A 209 -20.06 9.30 8.50
CA SER A 209 -19.62 9.98 9.73
C SER A 209 -18.22 10.60 9.64
N LEU A 210 -17.45 10.34 8.58
CA LEU A 210 -16.09 10.87 8.45
C LEU A 210 -16.08 12.41 8.41
N GLU A 211 -15.22 12.98 9.23
CA GLU A 211 -14.95 14.42 9.39
C GLU A 211 -13.51 14.76 8.93
N GLU A 212 -12.55 13.85 9.08
CA GLU A 212 -11.15 14.01 8.67
C GLU A 212 -10.64 12.78 7.89
N ILE A 213 -10.07 13.03 6.70
CA ILE A 213 -9.25 12.06 5.96
C ILE A 213 -7.87 12.67 5.76
N ASN A 214 -6.87 12.09 6.41
CA ASN A 214 -5.50 12.59 6.40
C ASN A 214 -4.54 11.47 5.96
N VAL A 215 -4.25 11.43 4.65
CA VAL A 215 -3.45 10.37 4.03
C VAL A 215 -2.29 10.90 3.17
N PRO A 216 -1.49 11.87 3.64
CA PRO A 216 -0.40 12.46 2.87
C PRO A 216 0.73 11.45 2.60
N GLN A 217 1.60 11.71 1.64
CA GLN A 217 2.82 10.92 1.39
C GLN A 217 2.55 9.43 1.14
N ASN A 218 1.49 9.10 0.39
CA ASN A 218 1.12 7.72 0.11
C ASN A 218 1.50 7.20 -1.28
N GLY A 219 2.20 8.02 -2.08
CA GLY A 219 2.60 7.63 -3.44
C GLY A 219 1.42 7.21 -4.32
N ILE A 220 0.23 7.75 -4.05
CA ILE A 220 -0.93 7.58 -4.92
C ILE A 220 -0.48 8.07 -6.31
N ASN A 221 -0.67 7.28 -7.37
CA ASN A 221 -0.17 7.55 -8.73
C ASN A 221 1.36 7.49 -8.95
N HIS A 222 2.08 6.64 -8.21
CA HIS A 222 3.49 6.34 -8.51
C HIS A 222 3.66 5.82 -9.98
N PRO A 223 4.64 6.32 -10.76
CA PRO A 223 4.79 6.09 -12.21
C PRO A 223 5.14 4.64 -12.63
N GLY A 224 5.17 3.70 -11.68
CA GLY A 224 5.35 2.26 -11.93
C GLY A 224 4.08 1.51 -12.36
N VAL A 225 2.92 2.20 -12.41
CA VAL A 225 1.62 1.64 -12.77
C VAL A 225 1.02 2.42 -13.95
N THR A 226 1.17 1.91 -15.17
CA THR A 226 0.33 2.33 -16.32
C THR A 226 -0.99 1.55 -16.21
N ALA A 227 -2.11 2.21 -15.86
CA ALA A 227 -3.15 2.49 -16.86
C ALA A 227 -4.05 3.72 -16.56
N MET A 228 -3.93 4.41 -15.42
CA MET A 228 -4.67 5.66 -15.17
C MET A 228 -3.91 6.55 -14.18
N ALA A 229 -3.18 7.54 -14.68
CA ALA A 229 -2.64 8.60 -13.85
C ALA A 229 -3.81 9.32 -13.16
N GLY A 230 -3.89 9.23 -11.83
CA GLY A 230 -5.00 9.78 -11.04
C GLY A 230 -5.92 8.72 -10.41
N ALA A 231 -5.81 7.42 -10.73
CA ALA A 231 -6.79 6.41 -10.33
C ALA A 231 -7.13 6.40 -8.84
N GLY A 232 -6.11 6.42 -7.96
CA GLY A 232 -6.36 6.42 -6.51
C GLY A 232 -6.98 7.74 -6.03
N ALA A 233 -6.54 8.87 -6.58
CA ALA A 233 -7.10 10.19 -6.27
C ALA A 233 -8.56 10.33 -6.77
N ILE A 234 -8.85 9.82 -7.97
CA ILE A 234 -10.20 9.77 -8.55
C ILE A 234 -11.10 8.86 -7.70
N ALA A 235 -10.61 7.70 -7.27
CA ALA A 235 -11.37 6.81 -6.38
C ALA A 235 -11.71 7.51 -5.05
N MET A 236 -10.74 8.22 -4.46
CA MET A 236 -10.98 9.03 -3.26
C MET A 236 -11.99 10.15 -3.52
N ALA A 237 -11.87 10.88 -4.64
CA ALA A 237 -12.84 11.91 -5.03
C ALA A 237 -14.27 11.37 -5.17
N GLN A 238 -14.41 10.16 -5.75
CA GLN A 238 -15.71 9.49 -5.84
C GLN A 238 -16.27 9.09 -4.48
N ALA A 239 -15.42 8.66 -3.54
CA ALA A 239 -15.85 8.35 -2.18
C ALA A 239 -16.34 9.60 -1.43
N LEU A 240 -15.62 10.72 -1.59
CA LEU A 240 -15.92 12.01 -0.97
C LEU A 240 -17.31 12.55 -1.34
N LYS A 241 -17.89 12.20 -2.50
CA LYS A 241 -19.23 12.67 -2.92
C LYS A 241 -20.34 12.38 -1.90
N HIS A 242 -20.16 11.36 -1.07
CA HIS A 242 -21.15 10.93 -0.08
C HIS A 242 -20.83 11.41 1.36
N LEU A 243 -19.68 12.04 1.57
CA LEU A 243 -19.17 12.37 2.91
C LEU A 243 -19.49 13.82 3.29
N ARG A 244 -20.76 14.08 3.64
CA ARG A 244 -21.26 15.44 3.92
C ARG A 244 -20.69 16.08 5.18
N SER A 245 -20.14 15.27 6.09
CA SER A 245 -19.57 15.71 7.37
C SER A 245 -18.07 16.05 7.30
N ILE A 246 -17.43 15.88 6.14
CA ILE A 246 -15.99 16.13 5.97
C ILE A 246 -15.66 17.61 6.16
N GLN A 247 -14.71 17.84 7.06
CA GLN A 247 -14.11 19.13 7.40
C GLN A 247 -12.65 19.20 6.95
N VAL A 248 -11.91 18.10 6.98
CA VAL A 248 -10.48 18.08 6.64
C VAL A 248 -10.16 17.00 5.61
N ILE A 249 -9.55 17.41 4.49
CA ILE A 249 -9.00 16.52 3.48
C ILE A 249 -7.52 16.86 3.30
N ASN A 250 -6.65 15.91 3.59
CA ASN A 250 -5.22 16.04 3.35
C ASN A 250 -4.68 14.90 2.47
N PHE A 251 -4.42 15.25 1.21
CA PHE A 251 -3.74 14.42 0.21
C PHE A 251 -2.40 15.04 -0.23
N GLY A 252 -1.74 15.80 0.66
CA GLY A 252 -0.43 16.38 0.37
C GLY A 252 0.61 15.30 0.02
N ASP A 253 1.44 15.56 -0.98
CA ASP A 253 2.50 14.64 -1.44
C ASP A 253 1.95 13.24 -1.83
N CYS A 254 0.76 13.22 -2.45
CA CYS A 254 0.14 12.01 -2.98
C CYS A 254 0.09 11.97 -4.51
N LEU A 255 0.95 12.72 -5.21
CA LEU A 255 0.97 12.83 -6.68
C LEU A 255 -0.45 12.85 -7.27
N VAL A 256 -1.31 13.73 -6.74
CA VAL A 256 -2.73 13.83 -7.09
C VAL A 256 -2.92 13.95 -8.60
N ARG A 257 -2.00 14.64 -9.27
CA ARG A 257 -1.93 14.95 -10.71
C ARG A 257 -3.16 15.74 -11.20
N PRO A 258 -3.13 16.31 -12.42
CA PRO A 258 -4.22 17.16 -12.90
C PRO A 258 -5.58 16.48 -12.89
N ALA A 259 -5.68 15.23 -13.37
CA ALA A 259 -6.94 14.49 -13.42
C ALA A 259 -7.54 14.22 -12.03
N GLY A 260 -6.70 13.86 -11.05
CA GLY A 260 -7.16 13.67 -9.67
C GLY A 260 -7.60 14.99 -9.03
N ALA A 261 -6.88 16.08 -9.27
CA ALA A 261 -7.21 17.40 -8.75
C ALA A 261 -8.54 17.93 -9.32
N ILE A 262 -8.77 17.74 -10.62
CA ILE A 262 -10.05 18.08 -11.27
C ILE A 262 -11.19 17.26 -10.67
N ALA A 263 -11.02 15.94 -10.49
CA ALA A 263 -12.05 15.10 -9.87
C ALA A 263 -12.37 15.54 -8.43
N ILE A 264 -11.36 15.93 -7.65
CA ILE A 264 -11.55 16.48 -6.30
C ILE A 264 -12.28 17.83 -6.39
N ALA A 265 -11.90 18.71 -7.32
CA ALA A 265 -12.55 19.99 -7.54
C ALA A 265 -14.04 19.83 -7.88
N GLU A 266 -14.39 18.89 -8.77
CA GLU A 266 -15.78 18.54 -9.07
C GLU A 266 -16.55 18.13 -7.81
N THR A 267 -16.00 17.18 -7.02
CA THR A 267 -16.63 16.75 -5.77
C THR A 267 -16.78 17.87 -4.74
N VAL A 268 -15.76 18.74 -4.61
CA VAL A 268 -15.82 19.90 -3.72
C VAL A 268 -16.88 20.89 -4.20
N SER A 269 -16.97 21.16 -5.49
CA SER A 269 -17.97 22.08 -6.04
C SER A 269 -19.41 21.59 -5.83
N GLU A 270 -19.65 20.28 -5.99
CA GLU A 270 -20.96 19.63 -5.84
C GLU A 270 -21.35 19.35 -4.36
N GLY A 271 -20.37 19.26 -3.46
CA GLY A 271 -20.53 18.67 -2.12
C GLY A 271 -19.78 19.37 -0.99
N LEU A 272 -19.60 18.70 0.15
CA LEU A 272 -18.71 19.13 1.25
C LEU A 272 -18.96 20.56 1.79
N PRO A 273 -20.16 20.89 2.29
CA PRO A 273 -20.52 22.26 2.66
C PRO A 273 -19.78 22.82 3.88
N ILE A 274 -19.25 21.95 4.74
CA ILE A 274 -18.57 22.32 5.99
C ILE A 274 -17.05 22.10 5.93
N LEU A 275 -16.49 22.01 4.71
CA LEU A 275 -15.05 21.83 4.50
C LEU A 275 -14.27 23.02 5.08
N LYS A 276 -13.31 22.73 5.95
CA LYS A 276 -12.42 23.68 6.64
C LYS A 276 -10.99 23.66 6.11
N GLU A 277 -10.47 22.49 5.75
CA GLU A 277 -9.13 22.34 5.19
C GLU A 277 -9.12 21.43 3.97
N LEU A 278 -8.51 21.92 2.89
CA LEU A 278 -8.15 21.14 1.70
C LEU A 278 -6.66 21.28 1.42
N ASN A 279 -5.91 20.19 1.62
CA ASN A 279 -4.49 20.13 1.30
C ASN A 279 -4.22 19.18 0.13
N LEU A 280 -3.78 19.76 -0.99
CA LEU A 280 -3.36 19.09 -2.22
C LEU A 280 -1.93 19.52 -2.62
N SER A 281 -1.11 19.89 -1.63
CA SER A 281 0.27 20.28 -1.85
C SER A 281 1.12 19.15 -2.43
N PHE A 282 2.19 19.48 -3.14
CA PHE A 282 3.14 18.52 -3.73
C PHE A 282 2.46 17.41 -4.57
N GLY A 283 1.41 17.77 -5.29
CA GLY A 283 0.56 16.84 -6.03
C GLY A 283 0.89 16.68 -7.51
N GLU A 284 1.91 17.36 -8.05
CA GLU A 284 2.14 17.50 -9.50
C GLU A 284 0.91 18.07 -10.25
N ILE A 285 0.18 19.01 -9.62
CA ILE A 285 -1.02 19.64 -10.20
C ILE A 285 -0.58 20.78 -11.14
N THR A 286 -1.15 20.87 -12.34
CA THR A 286 -0.88 21.97 -13.29
C THR A 286 -1.68 23.22 -12.93
N GLU A 287 -1.32 24.36 -13.52
CA GLU A 287 -2.05 25.62 -13.36
C GLU A 287 -3.56 25.48 -13.61
N GLU A 288 -3.98 24.83 -14.69
CA GLU A 288 -5.39 24.71 -15.06
C GLU A 288 -6.18 23.89 -14.03
N ALA A 289 -5.59 22.80 -13.55
CA ALA A 289 -6.20 21.96 -12.53
C ALA A 289 -6.24 22.65 -11.16
N ALA A 290 -5.21 23.43 -10.82
CA ALA A 290 -5.20 24.23 -9.60
C ALA A 290 -6.26 25.34 -9.64
N LEU A 291 -6.45 25.99 -10.78
CA LEU A 291 -7.56 26.93 -11.00
C LEU A 291 -8.92 26.27 -10.85
N ALA A 292 -9.10 25.03 -11.30
CA ALA A 292 -10.34 24.29 -11.05
C ALA A 292 -10.61 24.11 -9.56
N VAL A 293 -9.57 23.78 -8.76
CA VAL A 293 -9.68 23.68 -7.30
C VAL A 293 -10.06 25.02 -6.67
N VAL A 294 -9.42 26.13 -7.07
CA VAL A 294 -9.76 27.48 -6.58
C VAL A 294 -11.22 27.83 -6.86
N HIS A 295 -11.70 27.59 -8.09
CA HIS A 295 -13.10 27.84 -8.42
C HIS A 295 -14.06 26.97 -7.62
N ALA A 296 -13.70 25.70 -7.35
CA ALA A 296 -14.52 24.77 -6.59
C ALA A 296 -14.71 25.19 -5.13
N VAL A 297 -13.72 25.84 -4.52
CA VAL A 297 -13.79 26.27 -3.12
C VAL A 297 -14.51 27.60 -2.91
N LYS A 298 -14.86 28.33 -3.98
CA LYS A 298 -15.48 29.67 -3.91
C LYS A 298 -16.68 29.77 -2.95
N ASN A 299 -17.50 28.73 -2.86
CA ASN A 299 -18.70 28.70 -2.03
C ASN A 299 -18.52 27.95 -0.69
N LYS A 300 -17.28 27.73 -0.24
CA LYS A 300 -16.96 27.05 1.02
C LYS A 300 -16.72 28.07 2.13
N HIS A 301 -17.80 28.58 2.71
CA HIS A 301 -17.75 29.65 3.71
C HIS A 301 -17.05 29.29 5.02
N GLN A 302 -16.87 28.00 5.31
CA GLN A 302 -16.14 27.52 6.47
C GLN A 302 -14.68 27.16 6.15
N LEU A 303 -14.22 27.35 4.91
CA LEU A 303 -12.88 27.00 4.52
C LEU A 303 -11.89 27.98 5.17
N GLU A 304 -11.01 27.42 6.00
CA GLU A 304 -9.97 28.13 6.74
C GLU A 304 -8.61 27.99 6.03
N LYS A 305 -8.42 26.90 5.27
CA LYS A 305 -7.14 26.60 4.64
C LYS A 305 -7.28 25.86 3.30
N LEU A 306 -6.64 26.41 2.27
CA LEU A 306 -6.37 25.75 0.99
C LEU A 306 -4.86 25.69 0.76
N ASP A 307 -4.30 24.49 0.71
CA ASP A 307 -2.87 24.29 0.45
C ASP A 307 -2.64 23.66 -0.93
N LEU A 308 -2.07 24.46 -1.84
CA LEU A 308 -1.67 24.08 -3.19
C LEU A 308 -0.16 24.22 -3.40
N ASN A 309 0.62 24.34 -2.32
CA ASN A 309 2.06 24.53 -2.38
C ASN A 309 2.77 23.39 -3.13
N GLY A 310 3.91 23.65 -3.77
CA GLY A 310 4.73 22.58 -4.32
C GLY A 310 4.19 21.92 -5.59
N ASN A 311 3.21 22.55 -6.25
CA ASN A 311 2.60 22.07 -7.51
C ASN A 311 3.27 22.68 -8.77
N CYS A 312 2.91 22.16 -9.94
CA CYS A 312 3.45 22.55 -11.25
C CYS A 312 2.76 23.81 -11.82
N LEU A 313 2.76 24.89 -11.05
CA LEU A 313 2.05 26.14 -11.37
C LEU A 313 2.92 27.10 -12.21
N GLY A 314 4.24 27.12 -11.96
CA GLY A 314 5.11 28.16 -12.48
C GLY A 314 4.87 29.52 -11.81
N GLU A 315 5.73 30.50 -12.10
CA GLU A 315 5.62 31.85 -11.52
C GLU A 315 4.35 32.57 -11.98
N ASP A 316 4.04 32.48 -13.28
CA ASP A 316 2.83 33.07 -13.86
C ASP A 316 1.57 32.40 -13.30
N GLY A 317 1.51 31.07 -13.24
CA GLY A 317 0.36 30.37 -12.67
C GLY A 317 0.16 30.66 -11.18
N CYS A 318 1.24 30.83 -10.40
CA CYS A 318 1.12 31.29 -9.01
C CYS A 318 0.49 32.68 -8.90
N LYS A 319 0.84 33.60 -9.81
CA LYS A 319 0.23 34.93 -9.88
C LYS A 319 -1.25 34.85 -10.26
N VAL A 320 -1.56 34.07 -11.30
CA VAL A 320 -2.94 33.85 -11.77
C VAL A 320 -3.82 33.27 -10.64
N LEU A 321 -3.31 32.30 -9.87
CA LEU A 321 -4.01 31.76 -8.70
C LEU A 321 -4.26 32.81 -7.61
N LYS A 322 -3.24 33.62 -7.29
CA LYS A 322 -3.39 34.70 -6.29
C LYS A 322 -4.44 35.71 -6.74
N ASP A 323 -4.34 36.20 -7.97
CA ASP A 323 -5.29 37.15 -8.54
C ASP A 323 -6.72 36.59 -8.55
N ALA A 324 -6.89 35.30 -8.87
CA ALA A 324 -8.18 34.61 -8.82
C ALA A 324 -8.75 34.52 -7.40
N MET A 325 -7.91 34.22 -6.41
CA MET A 325 -8.32 34.12 -5.00
C MET A 325 -8.63 35.48 -4.37
N GLU A 326 -7.85 36.51 -4.71
CA GLU A 326 -8.12 37.91 -4.34
C GLU A 326 -9.46 38.37 -4.94
N GLY A 327 -9.70 38.11 -6.22
CA GLY A 327 -10.99 38.42 -6.88
C GLY A 327 -12.20 37.68 -6.30
N MET A 328 -11.96 36.61 -5.52
CA MET A 328 -12.99 35.85 -4.81
C MET A 328 -13.08 36.18 -3.32
N ASN A 329 -12.28 37.13 -2.80
CA ASN A 329 -12.16 37.47 -1.37
C ASN A 329 -11.77 36.26 -0.48
N ILE A 330 -10.96 35.35 -1.01
CA ILE A 330 -10.43 34.18 -0.30
C ILE A 330 -8.89 34.16 -0.28
N GLY A 331 -8.25 35.31 -0.46
CA GLY A 331 -6.77 35.40 -0.49
C GLY A 331 -6.09 34.91 0.79
N ASP A 332 -6.71 35.15 1.95
CA ASP A 332 -6.11 34.88 3.27
C ASP A 332 -6.07 33.38 3.65
N ILE A 333 -6.86 32.54 2.97
CA ILE A 333 -6.93 31.09 3.26
C ILE A 333 -5.88 30.29 2.47
N LEU A 334 -5.17 30.93 1.53
CA LEU A 334 -4.17 30.28 0.70
C LEU A 334 -2.89 30.02 1.51
N GLY A 335 -2.48 28.76 1.60
CA GLY A 335 -1.16 28.41 2.11
C GLY A 335 -0.04 29.02 1.26
N SER A 336 1.18 29.04 1.78
CA SER A 336 2.33 29.57 1.03
C SER A 336 2.46 28.90 -0.34
N LEU A 337 2.36 29.67 -1.42
CA LEU A 337 2.71 29.21 -2.76
C LEU A 337 4.21 29.37 -2.98
N SER A 338 4.95 28.30 -2.74
CA SER A 338 6.28 28.14 -3.34
C SER A 338 6.14 27.34 -4.61
N ASN A 339 6.91 27.72 -5.64
CA ASN A 339 7.11 26.84 -6.78
C ASN A 339 7.67 25.54 -6.21
N GLY A 340 6.92 24.44 -6.33
CA GLY A 340 7.55 23.13 -6.32
C GLY A 340 8.67 23.24 -7.33
N ILE A 341 9.89 22.96 -6.89
CA ILE A 341 11.12 23.06 -7.69
C ILE A 341 10.74 22.75 -9.12
N LYS A 342 11.00 23.70 -10.03
CA LYS A 342 10.90 23.48 -11.46
C LYS A 342 11.48 22.09 -11.69
N LEU A 343 10.65 21.07 -11.90
CA LEU A 343 11.09 19.90 -12.64
C LEU A 343 11.17 20.38 -14.11
N SER A 344 12.02 21.39 -14.37
CA SER A 344 13.16 21.04 -15.19
C SER A 344 13.76 19.85 -14.48
N THR A 345 13.38 18.66 -14.92
CA THR A 345 14.31 17.55 -14.86
C THR A 345 15.66 18.18 -15.21
N PRO A 346 16.65 18.24 -14.28
CA PRO A 346 17.98 18.04 -14.79
C PRO A 346 17.81 16.75 -15.60
N ALA A 347 18.25 16.72 -16.86
CA ALA A 347 18.37 15.45 -17.54
C ALA A 347 18.98 14.51 -16.51
N SER A 348 18.18 13.57 -15.99
CA SER A 348 18.70 12.59 -15.05
C SER A 348 19.86 12.04 -15.82
N ALA A 349 21.09 12.19 -15.29
CA ALA A 349 22.17 11.36 -15.78
C ALA A 349 21.54 9.96 -15.87
N PRO A 350 21.48 9.35 -17.08
CA PRO A 350 20.63 8.20 -17.32
C PRO A 350 20.98 7.17 -16.26
N ARG A 351 20.07 6.96 -15.30
CA ARG A 351 20.24 5.88 -14.35
C ARG A 351 20.25 4.63 -15.21
N PRO A 352 21.28 3.77 -15.08
CA PRO A 352 21.41 2.64 -15.96
C PRO A 352 20.11 1.82 -15.90
N PRO A 353 19.60 1.38 -17.05
CA PRO A 353 18.39 0.57 -17.11
C PRO A 353 18.48 -0.62 -16.15
N ASP A 354 17.54 -0.70 -15.21
CA ASP A 354 17.53 -1.69 -14.13
C ASP A 354 16.64 -2.88 -14.49
N VAL A 355 17.27 -4.01 -14.83
CA VAL A 355 16.57 -5.26 -15.13
C VAL A 355 15.91 -5.83 -13.88
N SER A 356 16.47 -5.60 -12.68
CA SER A 356 15.87 -6.05 -11.41
C SER A 356 14.49 -5.42 -11.21
N SER A 357 14.38 -4.10 -11.40
CA SER A 357 13.10 -3.37 -11.34
C SER A 357 12.07 -3.87 -12.36
N PHE A 358 12.52 -4.28 -13.55
CA PHE A 358 11.65 -4.92 -14.55
C PHE A 358 11.18 -6.31 -14.09
N LEU A 359 12.11 -7.19 -13.68
CA LEU A 359 11.78 -8.57 -13.28
C LEU A 359 10.94 -8.65 -12.00
N SER A 360 11.03 -7.69 -11.09
CA SER A 360 10.14 -7.61 -9.93
C SER A 360 8.72 -7.20 -10.30
N PHE A 361 8.55 -6.34 -11.31
CA PHE A 361 7.26 -5.79 -11.73
C PHE A 361 7.24 -5.53 -13.26
N PRO A 362 7.01 -6.57 -14.08
CA PRO A 362 7.09 -6.47 -15.53
C PRO A 362 6.05 -5.52 -16.14
N SER A 363 6.47 -4.66 -17.07
CA SER A 363 5.55 -3.89 -17.93
C SER A 363 6.18 -3.63 -19.31
N PRO A 364 5.38 -3.41 -20.36
CA PRO A 364 5.88 -3.06 -21.69
C PRO A 364 6.83 -1.85 -21.66
N ASP A 365 6.46 -0.79 -20.94
CA ASP A 365 7.26 0.43 -20.84
C ASP A 365 8.62 0.19 -20.19
N LYS A 366 8.66 -0.60 -19.10
CA LYS A 366 9.93 -0.93 -18.44
C LYS A 366 10.82 -1.77 -19.34
N LEU A 367 10.26 -2.72 -20.09
CA LEU A 367 11.01 -3.51 -21.05
C LEU A 367 11.62 -2.61 -22.14
N LEU A 368 10.82 -1.71 -22.72
CA LEU A 368 11.30 -0.77 -23.75
C LEU A 368 12.35 0.21 -23.21
N LYS A 369 12.19 0.68 -21.96
CA LYS A 369 13.15 1.56 -21.27
C LYS A 369 14.53 0.92 -21.03
N LEU A 370 14.66 -0.41 -21.12
CA LEU A 370 15.98 -1.06 -21.12
C LEU A 370 16.82 -0.72 -22.38
N GLY A 371 16.19 -0.13 -23.40
CA GLY A 371 16.86 0.38 -24.60
C GLY A 371 17.41 -0.71 -25.52
N ALA A 372 18.27 -0.31 -26.46
CA ALA A 372 18.83 -1.23 -27.46
C ALA A 372 19.69 -2.36 -26.88
N LYS A 373 20.23 -2.19 -25.67
CA LYS A 373 21.04 -3.21 -24.96
C LYS A 373 20.23 -4.13 -24.06
N ARG A 374 18.89 -4.05 -24.09
CA ARG A 374 17.97 -4.82 -23.25
C ARG A 374 18.32 -6.30 -23.16
N ALA A 375 18.46 -6.97 -24.30
CA ALA A 375 18.70 -8.41 -24.38
C ALA A 375 19.99 -8.78 -23.61
N LEU A 376 21.07 -8.02 -23.83
CA LEU A 376 22.36 -8.20 -23.17
C LEU A 376 22.30 -7.89 -21.66
N LEU A 377 21.51 -6.89 -21.24
CA LEU A 377 21.33 -6.58 -19.82
C LEU A 377 20.57 -7.68 -19.08
N ILE A 378 19.50 -8.20 -19.69
CA ILE A 378 18.73 -9.32 -19.15
C ILE A 378 19.61 -10.56 -19.02
N GLU A 379 20.35 -10.86 -20.08
CA GLU A 379 21.32 -11.94 -20.13
C GLU A 379 22.37 -11.85 -19.01
N GLN A 380 22.84 -10.65 -18.67
CA GLN A 380 23.86 -10.43 -17.63
C GLN A 380 23.32 -10.53 -16.20
N GLN A 381 22.06 -10.14 -15.98
CA GLN A 381 21.48 -10.03 -14.63
C GLN A 381 20.66 -11.25 -14.21
N VAL A 382 20.21 -12.07 -15.16
CA VAL A 382 19.55 -13.34 -14.86
C VAL A 382 20.59 -14.44 -14.69
N ASP A 383 20.55 -15.10 -13.54
CA ASP A 383 21.34 -16.30 -13.27
C ASP A 383 20.78 -17.48 -14.06
N VAL A 384 21.24 -17.62 -15.31
CA VAL A 384 20.84 -18.68 -16.23
C VAL A 384 21.43 -20.05 -15.87
N SER A 385 22.25 -20.16 -14.83
CA SER A 385 22.70 -21.47 -14.34
C SER A 385 21.59 -22.20 -13.56
N ASP A 386 20.61 -21.43 -13.05
CA ASP A 386 19.45 -21.93 -12.33
C ASP A 386 18.23 -21.99 -13.27
N ALA A 387 17.76 -23.22 -13.51
CA ALA A 387 16.62 -23.51 -14.37
C ALA A 387 15.30 -22.88 -13.86
N SER A 388 15.12 -22.80 -12.54
CA SER A 388 13.90 -22.22 -11.93
C SER A 388 13.87 -20.71 -12.13
N LYS A 389 14.99 -20.03 -11.84
CA LYS A 389 15.13 -18.58 -12.07
C LYS A 389 14.99 -18.23 -13.55
N THR A 390 15.50 -19.09 -14.44
CA THR A 390 15.36 -18.91 -15.89
C THR A 390 13.91 -19.03 -16.33
N ALA A 391 13.16 -20.01 -15.80
CA ALA A 391 11.73 -20.17 -16.07
C ALA A 391 10.89 -19.00 -15.52
N GLU A 392 11.21 -18.50 -14.33
CA GLU A 392 10.57 -17.29 -13.79
C GLU A 392 10.83 -16.05 -14.65
N ALA A 393 12.09 -15.83 -15.06
CA ALA A 393 12.47 -14.71 -15.91
C ALA A 393 11.78 -14.80 -17.28
N PHE A 394 11.73 -15.99 -17.88
CA PHE A 394 11.00 -16.25 -19.12
C PHE A 394 9.53 -15.82 -18.99
N LEU A 395 8.82 -16.29 -17.96
CA LEU A 395 7.41 -15.96 -17.75
C LEU A 395 7.21 -14.47 -17.49
N LYS A 396 8.09 -13.84 -16.69
CA LYS A 396 8.04 -12.39 -16.43
C LYS A 396 8.22 -11.57 -17.70
N ILE A 397 9.15 -11.93 -18.59
CA ILE A 397 9.35 -11.26 -19.88
C ILE A 397 8.15 -11.52 -20.81
N ALA A 398 7.70 -12.76 -20.90
CA ALA A 398 6.59 -13.15 -21.75
C ALA A 398 5.24 -12.54 -21.33
N SER A 399 5.05 -12.26 -20.04
CA SER A 399 3.82 -11.65 -19.50
C SER A 399 3.49 -10.27 -20.08
N VAL A 400 4.50 -9.55 -20.60
CA VAL A 400 4.31 -8.21 -21.19
C VAL A 400 4.11 -8.23 -22.70
N TYR A 401 4.06 -9.41 -23.32
CA TYR A 401 3.78 -9.55 -24.75
C TYR A 401 2.43 -8.93 -25.11
N LYS A 402 2.41 -8.17 -26.21
CA LYS A 402 1.21 -7.51 -26.76
C LYS A 402 1.18 -7.73 -28.26
N GLU A 403 0.18 -8.47 -28.74
CA GLU A 403 0.05 -8.80 -30.16
C GLU A 403 -0.12 -7.55 -31.04
N GLU A 404 -0.87 -6.56 -30.56
CA GLU A 404 -1.13 -5.31 -31.29
C GLU A 404 0.03 -4.29 -31.23
N ASN A 405 1.08 -4.55 -30.44
CA ASN A 405 2.22 -3.64 -30.29
C ASN A 405 3.52 -4.30 -30.78
N ASN A 406 3.91 -3.96 -32.02
CA ASN A 406 5.09 -4.53 -32.67
C ASN A 406 6.40 -4.26 -31.92
N ASP A 407 6.59 -3.06 -31.35
CA ASP A 407 7.82 -2.71 -30.64
C ASP A 407 7.99 -3.56 -29.38
N VAL A 408 6.90 -3.75 -28.62
CA VAL A 408 6.88 -4.58 -27.42
C VAL A 408 7.04 -6.05 -27.79
N LYS A 409 6.37 -6.50 -28.86
CA LYS A 409 6.50 -7.87 -29.38
C LYS A 409 7.95 -8.20 -29.73
N ILE A 410 8.60 -7.38 -30.56
CA ILE A 410 10.02 -7.55 -30.92
C ILE A 410 10.89 -7.52 -29.66
N ALA A 411 10.63 -6.57 -28.75
CA ALA A 411 11.38 -6.46 -27.52
C ALA A 411 11.30 -7.70 -26.62
N VAL A 412 10.13 -8.32 -26.52
CA VAL A 412 9.92 -9.56 -25.76
C VAL A 412 10.64 -10.72 -26.42
N LEU A 413 10.45 -10.92 -27.73
CA LEU A 413 11.04 -12.05 -28.45
C LEU A 413 12.57 -11.99 -28.46
N ASP A 414 13.16 -10.82 -28.74
CA ASP A 414 14.62 -10.64 -28.72
C ASP A 414 15.21 -10.91 -27.33
N SER A 415 14.51 -10.50 -26.27
CA SER A 415 14.97 -10.68 -24.89
C SER A 415 14.91 -12.16 -24.46
N ILE A 416 13.84 -12.84 -24.87
CA ILE A 416 13.65 -14.27 -24.60
C ILE A 416 14.67 -15.09 -25.39
N ASP A 417 14.90 -14.75 -26.67
CA ASP A 417 15.90 -15.44 -27.48
C ASP A 417 17.31 -15.29 -26.89
N ALA A 418 17.69 -14.09 -26.44
CA ALA A 418 18.99 -13.92 -25.77
C ALA A 418 19.09 -14.71 -24.46
N LEU A 419 18.04 -14.67 -23.63
CA LEU A 419 17.98 -15.41 -22.37
C LEU A 419 18.16 -16.92 -22.60
N LEU A 420 17.36 -17.50 -23.50
CA LEU A 420 17.36 -18.94 -23.73
C LEU A 420 18.56 -19.41 -24.55
N LYS A 421 19.04 -18.63 -25.53
CA LYS A 421 20.29 -18.95 -26.25
C LYS A 421 21.46 -19.09 -25.27
N LYS A 422 21.60 -18.16 -24.32
CA LYS A 422 22.64 -18.26 -23.30
C LYS A 422 22.41 -19.45 -22.37
N ALA A 423 21.19 -19.65 -21.91
CA ALA A 423 20.85 -20.75 -21.01
C ALA A 423 21.20 -22.10 -21.66
N PHE A 424 20.72 -22.38 -22.87
CA PHE A 424 20.99 -23.65 -23.56
C PHE A 424 22.44 -23.79 -24.06
N ALA A 425 23.17 -22.69 -24.27
CA ALA A 425 24.61 -22.75 -24.54
C ALA A 425 25.46 -22.99 -23.28
N THR A 426 24.89 -22.87 -22.07
CA THR A 426 25.61 -23.05 -20.81
C THR A 426 25.73 -24.55 -20.48
N PRO A 427 26.95 -25.14 -20.39
CA PRO A 427 27.10 -26.60 -20.24
C PRO A 427 26.47 -27.20 -18.97
N SER A 428 26.34 -26.41 -17.90
CA SER A 428 25.70 -26.84 -16.66
C SER A 428 24.18 -26.75 -16.69
N PHE A 429 23.59 -26.12 -17.71
CA PHE A 429 22.15 -25.90 -17.79
C PHE A 429 21.43 -27.16 -18.26
N GLN A 430 20.50 -27.63 -17.43
CA GLN A 430 19.72 -28.82 -17.72
C GLN A 430 18.38 -28.41 -18.32
N GLY A 431 18.22 -28.58 -19.64
CA GLY A 431 17.01 -28.20 -20.36
C GLY A 431 15.72 -28.84 -19.82
N TYR A 432 15.81 -30.10 -19.38
CA TYR A 432 14.69 -30.79 -18.74
C TYR A 432 14.26 -30.13 -17.41
N SER A 433 15.21 -29.65 -16.60
CA SER A 433 14.92 -28.93 -15.36
C SER A 433 14.20 -27.61 -15.63
N PHE A 434 14.55 -26.92 -16.71
CA PHE A 434 13.87 -25.71 -17.15
C PHE A 434 12.42 -26.00 -17.57
N VAL A 435 12.21 -27.01 -18.42
CA VAL A 435 10.87 -27.43 -18.85
C VAL A 435 10.01 -27.86 -17.66
N SER A 436 10.56 -28.66 -16.74
CA SER A 436 9.87 -29.07 -15.52
C SER A 436 9.44 -27.87 -14.67
N SER A 437 10.34 -26.92 -14.44
CA SER A 437 10.06 -25.69 -13.69
C SER A 437 9.00 -24.83 -14.38
N LEU A 438 9.06 -24.71 -15.70
CA LEU A 438 8.08 -23.99 -16.50
C LEU A 438 6.69 -24.65 -16.41
N LEU A 439 6.61 -25.98 -16.52
CA LEU A 439 5.36 -26.73 -16.38
C LEU A 439 4.76 -26.59 -14.97
N VAL A 440 5.58 -26.56 -13.92
CA VAL A 440 5.13 -26.28 -12.55
C VAL A 440 4.54 -24.87 -12.45
N LEU A 441 5.26 -23.86 -12.95
CA LEU A 441 4.83 -22.46 -12.87
C LEU A 441 3.57 -22.21 -13.72
N LEU A 442 3.39 -22.92 -14.83
CA LEU A 442 2.16 -22.89 -15.64
C LEU A 442 1.01 -23.69 -15.03
N GLY A 443 1.23 -24.42 -13.93
CA GLY A 443 0.20 -25.26 -13.28
C GLY A 443 -0.10 -26.56 -14.03
N LEU A 444 0.80 -27.00 -14.91
CA LEU A 444 0.71 -28.23 -15.71
C LEU A 444 1.40 -29.43 -15.04
N LEU A 445 2.28 -29.18 -14.07
CA LEU A 445 2.98 -30.19 -13.29
C LEU A 445 2.90 -29.84 -11.79
N LYS A 446 2.76 -30.84 -10.91
CA LYS A 446 2.75 -30.62 -9.46
C LYS A 446 4.18 -30.51 -8.94
N SER A 447 4.42 -29.56 -8.05
CA SER A 447 5.69 -29.40 -7.32
C SER A 447 5.58 -29.98 -5.90
N GLU A 448 6.67 -30.56 -5.42
CA GLU A 448 6.81 -31.03 -4.03
C GLU A 448 6.88 -29.86 -3.03
N ASP A 449 7.46 -28.73 -3.45
CA ASP A 449 7.68 -27.53 -2.63
C ASP A 449 6.48 -26.58 -2.57
N LYS A 450 5.29 -27.02 -3.02
CA LYS A 450 4.05 -26.23 -3.06
C LYS A 450 4.20 -24.86 -3.75
N VAL A 451 5.01 -24.81 -4.82
CA VAL A 451 5.15 -23.61 -5.66
C VAL A 451 3.79 -23.20 -6.23
N LYS A 452 3.44 -21.91 -6.08
CA LYS A 452 2.17 -21.37 -6.58
C LYS A 452 2.28 -21.08 -8.08
N PRO A 453 1.40 -21.62 -8.93
CA PRO A 453 1.38 -21.31 -10.36
C PRO A 453 1.12 -19.82 -10.64
N VAL A 454 1.65 -19.33 -11.75
CA VAL A 454 1.35 -17.99 -12.25
C VAL A 454 -0.03 -17.96 -12.92
N VAL A 455 -0.65 -16.78 -13.00
CA VAL A 455 -1.81 -16.58 -13.86
C VAL A 455 -1.33 -16.61 -15.31
N VAL A 456 -1.74 -17.62 -16.08
CA VAL A 456 -1.31 -17.77 -17.48
C VAL A 456 -2.03 -16.73 -18.35
N VAL A 457 -1.26 -16.04 -19.19
CA VAL A 457 -1.74 -15.09 -20.18
C VAL A 457 -1.30 -15.53 -21.58
N PRO A 458 -2.00 -15.13 -22.67
CA PRO A 458 -1.68 -15.56 -24.03
C PRO A 458 -0.22 -15.31 -24.43
N GLY A 459 0.37 -14.23 -23.92
CA GLY A 459 1.78 -13.89 -24.12
C GLY A 459 2.75 -15.03 -23.78
N HIS A 460 2.51 -15.76 -22.69
CA HIS A 460 3.35 -16.92 -22.33
C HIS A 460 3.36 -17.97 -23.44
N LEU A 461 2.19 -18.26 -24.03
CA LEU A 461 2.04 -19.31 -25.03
C LEU A 461 2.61 -18.88 -26.38
N HIS A 462 2.37 -17.63 -26.82
CA HIS A 462 2.98 -17.11 -28.06
C HIS A 462 4.51 -17.04 -27.99
N THR A 463 5.06 -16.67 -26.84
CA THR A 463 6.53 -16.71 -26.68
C THR A 463 7.06 -18.12 -26.66
N LEU A 464 6.34 -19.07 -26.07
CA LEU A 464 6.73 -20.48 -26.08
C LEU A 464 6.67 -21.06 -27.51
N GLU A 465 5.64 -20.68 -28.28
CA GLU A 465 5.45 -21.02 -29.68
C GLU A 465 6.57 -20.45 -30.57
N HIS A 466 7.08 -19.27 -30.25
CA HIS A 466 8.25 -18.67 -30.91
C HIS A 466 9.53 -19.47 -30.64
N VAL A 467 9.84 -19.74 -29.35
CA VAL A 467 11.15 -20.31 -28.97
C VAL A 467 11.30 -21.77 -29.39
N VAL A 468 10.22 -22.56 -29.41
CA VAL A 468 10.29 -23.97 -29.84
C VAL A 468 10.60 -24.12 -31.33
N ARG A 469 10.46 -23.05 -32.13
CA ARG A 469 10.85 -23.04 -33.55
C ARG A 469 12.32 -22.68 -33.76
N GLN A 470 13.00 -22.21 -32.72
CA GLN A 470 14.38 -21.75 -32.84
C GLN A 470 15.36 -22.92 -32.77
N ASP A 471 16.46 -22.79 -33.48
CA ASP A 471 17.54 -23.78 -33.58
C ASP A 471 18.22 -24.10 -32.24
N TYR A 472 18.27 -23.13 -31.33
CA TYR A 472 18.86 -23.28 -30.01
C TYR A 472 17.98 -24.07 -29.03
N PHE A 473 16.70 -24.27 -29.33
CA PHE A 473 15.77 -24.92 -28.40
C PHE A 473 15.83 -26.46 -28.59
N PRO A 474 16.20 -27.24 -27.55
CA PRO A 474 16.40 -28.68 -27.72
C PRO A 474 15.11 -29.42 -28.12
N LYS A 475 15.20 -30.29 -29.14
CA LYS A 475 14.04 -31.00 -29.70
C LYS A 475 13.43 -32.00 -28.71
N GLU A 476 14.25 -32.59 -27.86
CA GLU A 476 13.82 -33.46 -26.75
C GLU A 476 12.87 -32.76 -25.77
N ASN A 477 13.04 -31.45 -25.56
CA ASN A 477 12.19 -30.64 -24.68
C ASN A 477 10.82 -30.35 -25.31
N VAL A 478 10.75 -30.29 -26.65
CA VAL A 478 9.50 -30.09 -27.41
C VAL A 478 8.54 -31.24 -27.16
N ALA A 479 9.04 -32.48 -27.15
CA ALA A 479 8.23 -33.68 -26.88
C ALA A 479 7.63 -33.68 -25.47
N VAL A 480 8.38 -33.20 -24.46
CA VAL A 480 7.90 -33.08 -23.08
C VAL A 480 6.81 -32.01 -22.98
N LEU A 481 7.03 -30.83 -23.59
CA LEU A 481 6.04 -29.75 -23.61
C LEU A 481 4.73 -30.20 -24.28
N GLU A 482 4.81 -30.86 -25.45
CA GLU A 482 3.64 -31.38 -26.17
C GLU A 482 2.82 -32.34 -25.31
N ALA A 483 3.47 -33.27 -24.61
CA ALA A 483 2.80 -34.29 -23.80
C ALA A 483 2.00 -33.71 -22.63
N PHE A 484 2.46 -32.59 -22.06
CA PHE A 484 1.77 -31.91 -20.96
C PHE A 484 0.75 -30.87 -21.44
N LEU A 485 1.01 -30.18 -22.55
CA LEU A 485 0.10 -29.21 -23.14
C LEU A 485 -1.11 -29.85 -23.84
N SER A 486 -0.98 -31.10 -24.29
CA SER A 486 -2.09 -31.86 -24.89
C SER A 486 -3.09 -32.41 -23.86
N ARG A 487 -2.84 -32.24 -22.56
CA ARG A 487 -3.76 -32.65 -21.49
C ARG A 487 -4.76 -31.53 -21.21
N ASN A 488 -6.01 -31.90 -20.99
CA ASN A 488 -7.02 -30.95 -20.51
C ASN A 488 -6.62 -30.44 -19.12
N ASN A 489 -6.41 -29.12 -19.00
CA ASN A 489 -6.09 -28.45 -17.76
C ASN A 489 -6.74 -27.06 -17.74
N ASN A 490 -7.44 -26.77 -16.65
CA ASN A 490 -8.16 -25.51 -16.44
C ASN A 490 -7.20 -24.29 -16.40
N ALA A 491 -5.89 -24.51 -16.16
CA ALA A 491 -4.88 -23.46 -16.10
C ALA A 491 -4.70 -22.68 -17.42
N LEU A 492 -5.09 -23.26 -18.56
CA LEU A 492 -4.93 -22.67 -19.89
C LEU A 492 -6.26 -22.25 -20.55
N GLU A 493 -7.40 -22.39 -19.87
CA GLU A 493 -8.73 -22.10 -20.43
C GLU A 493 -8.87 -20.67 -20.93
N SER A 494 -8.22 -19.71 -20.26
CA SER A 494 -8.22 -18.29 -20.63
C SER A 494 -7.42 -17.96 -21.89
N CYS A 495 -6.69 -18.93 -22.45
CA CYS A 495 -5.71 -18.73 -23.53
C CYS A 495 -5.99 -19.64 -24.75
N GLY A 496 -7.25 -20.00 -25.00
CA GLY A 496 -7.66 -21.01 -26.00
C GLY A 496 -6.95 -20.92 -27.36
N ASN A 497 -7.02 -19.76 -28.04
CA ASN A 497 -6.40 -19.60 -29.36
C ASN A 497 -4.87 -19.80 -29.32
N ALA A 498 -4.18 -19.12 -28.40
CA ALA A 498 -2.73 -19.22 -28.27
C ALA A 498 -2.26 -20.63 -27.87
N ARG A 499 -3.10 -21.38 -27.14
CA ARG A 499 -2.85 -22.79 -26.80
C ARG A 499 -2.93 -23.67 -28.04
N ASP A 500 -3.96 -23.48 -28.86
CA ASP A 500 -4.18 -24.31 -30.05
C ASP A 500 -3.07 -24.03 -31.11
N ASP A 501 -2.63 -22.78 -31.25
CA ASP A 501 -1.48 -22.38 -32.09
C ASP A 501 -0.17 -23.02 -31.63
N LEU A 502 0.09 -22.98 -30.32
CA LEU A 502 1.25 -23.64 -29.71
C LEU A 502 1.21 -25.15 -29.91
N GLN A 503 0.05 -25.79 -29.71
CA GLN A 503 -0.10 -27.23 -29.87
C GLN A 503 0.16 -27.68 -31.31
N SER A 504 -0.39 -26.96 -32.28
CA SER A 504 -0.15 -27.19 -33.71
C SER A 504 1.35 -27.05 -34.06
N THR A 505 2.01 -26.08 -33.43
CA THR A 505 3.44 -25.84 -33.63
C THR A 505 4.30 -26.95 -33.06
N LEU A 506 4.03 -27.40 -31.84
CA LEU A 506 4.78 -28.48 -31.19
C LEU A 506 4.69 -29.78 -32.00
N GLN A 507 3.50 -30.12 -32.52
CA GLN A 507 3.31 -31.29 -33.39
C GLN A 507 4.16 -31.22 -34.67
N ARG A 508 4.17 -30.05 -35.33
CA ARG A 508 4.97 -29.83 -36.54
C ARG A 508 6.46 -29.91 -36.26
N VAL A 509 6.96 -29.18 -35.26
CA VAL A 509 8.39 -29.16 -34.90
C VAL A 509 8.88 -30.56 -34.52
N ARG A 510 8.05 -31.33 -33.81
CA ARG A 510 8.37 -32.72 -33.48
C ARG A 510 8.44 -33.64 -34.71
N SER A 511 7.59 -33.41 -35.71
CA SER A 511 7.63 -34.20 -36.95
C SER A 511 8.84 -33.91 -37.85
N GLU A 512 9.48 -32.74 -37.67
CA GLU A 512 10.64 -32.26 -38.44
C GLU A 512 11.99 -32.57 -37.74
N GLY A 513 11.96 -33.27 -36.61
CA GLY A 513 13.13 -33.57 -35.79
C GLY A 513 13.27 -35.03 -35.42
#